data_AF-A0A7W6JFT5-F1
#
_entry.id   AF-A0A7W6JFT5-F1
#
_cell.length_a   1.000
_cell.length_b   1.000
_cell.length_c   1.000
_cell.angle_alpha   90.00
_cell.angle_beta   90.00
_cell.angle_gamma   90.00
#
_symmetry.space_group_name_H-M   'P 1'
#
loop_
_entity.id
_entity.type
_entity.pdbx_description
1 polymer ?
#
loop_
_entity_poly.entity_id
_entity_poly.type
_entity_poly.pdbx_seq_one_letter_code
_entity_poly.pdbx_strand_id
1 'polypeptide(L)'
;MRTILLALAALGAAASSVHAEDWNSFSRSTNNVFMADVDAIGSVDGMTTIIVATVPLRGDADDFSHSIETYELDCGARKWRTTGIVEYGPDGAELDRFPEANPGWEPVRSGTVPEHLKAIACDGARAEPPTFTSIKAWVEAGRP
;
A
#
# COMPACT_ATOMS: atom_id res chain seq x y z
N MET A 1 -10.72 -25.02 -50.40
CA MET A 1 -9.56 -25.06 -49.48
C MET A 1 -9.76 -23.94 -48.48
N ARG A 2 -9.88 -24.27 -47.19
CA ARG A 2 -10.39 -23.41 -46.12
C ARG A 2 -9.19 -22.81 -45.38
N THR A 3 -8.90 -21.54 -45.61
CA THR A 3 -7.84 -20.80 -44.91
C THR A 3 -8.34 -20.48 -43.49
N ILE A 4 -7.70 -21.07 -42.48
CA ILE A 4 -7.94 -20.78 -41.06
C ILE A 4 -6.94 -19.69 -40.66
N LEU A 5 -7.45 -18.50 -40.34
CA LEU A 5 -6.71 -17.45 -39.65
C LEU A 5 -6.72 -17.78 -38.15
N LEU A 6 -5.56 -18.17 -37.62
CA LEU A 6 -5.32 -18.24 -36.17
C LEU A 6 -4.92 -16.84 -35.70
N ALA A 7 -5.84 -16.17 -35.01
CA ALA A 7 -5.54 -14.95 -34.28
C ALA A 7 -4.85 -15.33 -32.95
N LEU A 8 -3.59 -14.93 -32.78
CA LEU A 8 -2.89 -14.99 -31.51
C LEU A 8 -3.48 -13.91 -30.59
N ALA A 9 -4.20 -14.33 -29.55
CA ALA A 9 -4.53 -13.45 -28.43
C ALA A 9 -3.25 -13.24 -27.60
N ALA A 10 -2.74 -12.00 -27.57
CA ALA A 10 -1.71 -11.61 -26.63
C ALA A 10 -2.33 -11.55 -25.23
N LEU A 11 -2.01 -12.53 -24.38
CA LEU A 11 -2.28 -12.43 -22.95
C LEU A 11 -1.35 -11.34 -22.39
N GLY A 12 -1.92 -10.17 -22.09
CA GLY A 12 -1.26 -9.17 -21.25
C GLY A 12 -1.13 -9.72 -19.84
N ALA A 13 0.03 -10.30 -19.52
CA ALA A 13 0.41 -10.51 -18.14
C ALA A 13 0.68 -9.14 -17.52
N ALA A 14 -0.23 -8.66 -16.67
CA ALA A 14 0.11 -7.62 -15.72
C ALA A 14 1.17 -8.22 -14.79
N ALA A 15 2.44 -7.91 -15.06
CA ALA A 15 3.53 -8.28 -14.18
C ALA A 15 3.37 -7.47 -12.89
N SER A 16 2.82 -8.10 -11.86
CA SER A 16 3.11 -7.68 -10.49
C SER A 16 4.60 -7.91 -10.30
N SER A 17 5.39 -6.83 -10.37
CA SER A 17 6.77 -6.89 -9.94
C SER A 17 6.76 -7.35 -8.47
N VAL A 18 7.34 -8.52 -8.19
CA VAL A 18 7.73 -8.88 -6.83
C VAL A 18 8.82 -7.88 -6.46
N HIS A 19 8.41 -6.78 -5.85
CA HIS A 19 9.31 -5.94 -5.08
C HIS A 19 9.53 -6.62 -3.72
N ALA A 20 10.72 -6.44 -3.16
CA ALA A 20 10.90 -6.68 -1.74
C ALA A 20 9.97 -5.72 -0.99
N GLU A 21 9.32 -6.20 0.06
CA GLU A 21 8.48 -5.38 0.93
C GLU A 21 9.27 -5.07 2.21
N ASP A 22 9.17 -3.85 2.71
CA ASP A 22 9.68 -3.45 4.03
C ASP A 22 8.65 -2.59 4.77
N TRP A 23 7.79 -3.27 5.54
CA TRP A 23 6.67 -2.65 6.24
C TRP A 23 7.13 -2.00 7.55
N ASN A 24 6.99 -0.68 7.59
CA ASN A 24 7.37 0.20 8.69
C ASN A 24 6.12 0.71 9.42
N SER A 25 5.94 0.36 10.69
CA SER A 25 4.86 0.91 11.51
C SER A 25 5.10 2.38 11.83
N PHE A 26 4.16 3.26 11.48
CA PHE A 26 4.29 4.71 11.73
C PHE A 26 3.17 5.30 12.59
N SER A 27 2.04 4.59 12.73
CA SER A 27 0.92 5.04 13.57
C SER A 27 0.12 3.85 14.08
N ARG A 28 -0.60 4.07 15.18
CA ARG A 28 -1.53 3.11 15.78
C ARG A 28 -2.79 3.81 16.26
N SER A 29 -3.90 3.11 16.12
CA SER A 29 -5.17 3.42 16.76
C SER A 29 -5.50 2.35 17.81
N THR A 30 -6.67 2.45 18.45
CA THR A 30 -7.15 1.43 19.38
C THR A 30 -7.28 0.03 18.76
N ASN A 31 -7.56 -0.03 17.45
CA ASN A 31 -7.92 -1.26 16.75
C ASN A 31 -6.98 -1.64 15.60
N ASN A 32 -6.23 -0.69 15.04
CA ASN A 32 -5.40 -0.92 13.86
C ASN A 32 -3.98 -0.37 14.03
N VAL A 33 -3.02 -1.04 13.39
CA VAL A 33 -1.71 -0.47 13.05
C VAL A 33 -1.76 0.06 11.62
N PHE A 34 -1.03 1.14 11.37
CA PHE A 34 -0.78 1.69 10.05
C PHE A 34 0.69 1.50 9.72
N MET A 35 0.96 0.79 8.63
CA MET A 35 2.31 0.48 8.19
C MET A 35 2.51 0.99 6.77
N ALA A 36 3.66 1.58 6.48
CA ALA A 36 4.03 1.97 5.13
C ALA A 36 5.08 1.02 4.58
N ASP A 37 4.92 0.56 3.34
CA ASP A 37 5.96 -0.19 2.64
C ASP A 37 6.96 0.80 2.04
N VAL A 38 8.17 0.83 2.60
CA VAL A 38 9.19 1.80 2.21
C VAL A 38 9.97 1.38 0.97
N ASP A 39 9.95 0.10 0.61
CA ASP A 39 10.55 -0.41 -0.63
C ASP A 39 9.61 -0.23 -1.83
N ALA A 40 8.31 -0.05 -1.58
CA ALA A 40 7.32 0.34 -2.60
C ALA A 40 7.27 1.86 -2.87
N ILE A 41 8.11 2.67 -2.22
CA ILE A 41 8.16 4.11 -2.50
C ILE A 41 8.65 4.35 -3.94
N GLY A 42 7.83 5.03 -4.72
CA GLY A 42 8.06 5.25 -6.15
C GLY A 42 7.69 6.66 -6.60
N SER A 43 7.60 6.84 -7.92
CA SER A 43 7.13 8.08 -8.53
C SER A 43 6.27 7.78 -9.74
N VAL A 44 5.12 8.45 -9.84
CA VAL A 44 4.20 8.42 -10.99
C VAL A 44 3.90 9.86 -11.39
N ASP A 45 4.15 10.21 -12.65
CA ASP A 45 3.94 11.57 -13.19
C ASP A 45 4.56 12.70 -12.35
N GLY A 46 5.72 12.42 -11.74
CA GLY A 46 6.46 13.36 -10.89
C GLY A 46 5.94 13.48 -9.45
N MET A 47 4.92 12.70 -9.07
CA MET A 47 4.40 12.60 -7.72
C MET A 47 4.96 11.38 -7.01
N THR A 48 5.36 11.52 -5.75
CA THR A 48 5.86 10.40 -4.95
C THR A 48 4.71 9.48 -4.58
N THR A 49 4.88 8.17 -4.77
CA THR A 49 3.88 7.16 -4.43
C THR A 49 4.32 6.36 -3.22
N ILE A 50 3.38 6.01 -2.34
CA ILE A 50 3.62 5.10 -1.21
C ILE A 50 2.34 4.31 -0.92
N ILE A 51 2.49 3.05 -0.50
CA ILE A 51 1.36 2.21 -0.08
C ILE A 51 1.33 2.08 1.44
N VAL A 52 0.13 2.05 2.00
CA VAL A 52 -0.11 1.97 3.42
C VAL A 52 -1.05 0.81 3.72
N ALA A 53 -0.61 -0.11 4.57
CA ALA A 53 -1.46 -1.15 5.10
C ALA A 53 -2.17 -0.66 6.37
N THR A 54 -3.49 -0.88 6.43
CA THR A 54 -4.27 -0.82 7.67
C THR A 54 -4.53 -2.24 8.12
N VAL A 55 -3.95 -2.64 9.24
CA VAL A 55 -4.02 -4.02 9.75
C VAL A 55 -4.63 -4.04 11.15
N PRO A 56 -5.63 -4.90 11.43
CA PRO A 56 -6.17 -5.07 12.77
C PRO A 56 -5.10 -5.50 13.78
N LEU A 57 -5.12 -4.87 14.96
CA LEU A 57 -4.28 -5.23 16.12
C LEU A 57 -4.77 -6.49 16.85
N ARG A 58 -6.00 -6.93 16.56
CA ARG A 58 -6.65 -8.09 17.18
C ARG A 58 -7.37 -8.89 16.11
N GLY A 59 -7.36 -10.21 16.27
CA GLY A 59 -7.95 -11.17 15.34
C GLY A 59 -7.38 -12.55 15.60
N ASP A 60 -7.86 -13.54 14.86
CA ASP A 60 -7.27 -14.88 14.90
C ASP A 60 -5.84 -14.86 14.35
N ALA A 61 -5.03 -15.86 14.74
CA ALA A 61 -3.61 -15.92 14.41
C ALA A 61 -3.36 -16.18 12.91
N ASP A 62 -4.35 -16.75 12.23
CA ASP A 62 -4.39 -17.05 10.81
C ASP A 62 -5.27 -16.07 10.01
N ASP A 63 -5.74 -14.98 10.64
CA ASP A 63 -6.48 -13.93 9.96
C ASP A 63 -5.54 -12.85 9.41
N PHE A 64 -5.25 -12.94 8.12
CA PHE A 64 -4.40 -11.99 7.39
C PHE A 64 -5.18 -10.83 6.78
N SER A 65 -6.43 -10.60 7.20
CA SER A 65 -7.24 -9.52 6.65
C SER A 65 -6.61 -8.16 6.89
N HIS A 66 -6.53 -7.35 5.83
CA HIS A 66 -6.04 -5.98 5.87
C HIS A 66 -6.50 -5.22 4.62
N SER A 67 -6.29 -3.91 4.61
CA SER A 67 -6.41 -3.12 3.39
C SER A 67 -5.09 -2.43 3.07
N ILE A 68 -4.81 -2.25 1.79
CA ILE A 68 -3.68 -1.47 1.29
C ILE A 68 -4.22 -0.28 0.51
N GLU A 69 -3.90 0.93 0.95
CA GLU A 69 -4.27 2.17 0.29
C GLU A 69 -3.04 2.81 -0.36
N THR A 70 -3.17 3.25 -1.60
CA THR A 70 -2.10 3.93 -2.34
C THR A 70 -2.25 5.43 -2.20
N TYR A 71 -1.19 6.09 -1.74
CA TYR A 71 -1.08 7.52 -1.60
C TYR A 71 -0.16 8.10 -2.68
N GLU A 72 -0.54 9.26 -3.18
CA GLU A 72 0.33 10.13 -3.97
C GLU A 72 0.59 11.43 -3.21
N LEU A 73 1.84 11.88 -3.28
CA LEU A 73 2.36 13.04 -2.56
C LEU A 73 3.04 13.98 -3.54
N ASP A 74 2.60 15.22 -3.56
CA ASP A 74 3.37 16.34 -4.09
C ASP A 74 4.26 16.86 -2.95
N CYS A 75 5.47 16.32 -2.85
CA CYS A 75 6.41 16.66 -1.78
C CYS A 75 6.76 18.16 -1.76
N GLY A 76 6.79 18.81 -2.94
CA GLY A 76 7.10 20.24 -3.08
C GLY A 76 5.94 21.13 -2.68
N ALA A 77 4.74 20.84 -3.16
CA ALA A 77 3.55 21.64 -2.84
C ALA A 77 2.88 21.25 -1.51
N ARG A 78 3.38 20.22 -0.83
CA ARG A 78 2.80 19.64 0.39
C ARG A 78 1.33 19.29 0.20
N LYS A 79 1.02 18.56 -0.87
CA LYS A 79 -0.32 18.03 -1.12
C LYS A 79 -0.29 16.52 -1.21
N TRP A 80 -1.44 15.91 -0.95
CA TRP A 80 -1.61 14.46 -1.04
C TRP A 80 -2.97 14.13 -1.65
N ARG A 81 -3.10 12.89 -2.12
CA ARG A 81 -4.35 12.25 -2.50
C ARG A 81 -4.21 10.74 -2.40
N THR A 82 -5.31 10.00 -2.42
CA THR A 82 -5.30 8.53 -2.54
C THR A 82 -5.71 8.14 -3.94
N THR A 83 -5.17 7.05 -4.48
CA THR A 83 -5.48 6.60 -5.85
C THR A 83 -6.29 5.31 -5.89
N GLY A 84 -6.45 4.68 -4.74
CA GLY A 84 -7.31 3.52 -4.57
C GLY A 84 -6.93 2.70 -3.35
N ILE A 85 -7.76 1.71 -3.09
CA ILE A 85 -7.62 0.77 -1.97
C ILE A 85 -7.84 -0.65 -2.46
N VAL A 86 -7.10 -1.58 -1.88
CA VAL A 86 -7.21 -3.03 -2.11
C VAL A 86 -7.57 -3.68 -0.78
N GLU A 87 -8.55 -4.57 -0.77
CA GLU A 87 -8.96 -5.32 0.41
C GLU A 87 -8.45 -6.76 0.31
N TYR A 88 -7.93 -7.28 1.42
CA TYR A 88 -7.42 -8.64 1.55
C TYR A 88 -8.21 -9.39 2.63
N GLY A 89 -8.52 -10.65 2.35
CA GLY A 89 -9.29 -11.52 3.22
C GLY A 89 -8.45 -12.27 4.24
N PRO A 90 -9.08 -13.13 5.06
CA PRO A 90 -8.39 -13.86 6.14
C PRO A 90 -7.27 -14.78 5.64
N ASP A 91 -7.38 -15.31 4.43
CA ASP A 91 -6.34 -16.14 3.81
C ASP A 91 -5.19 -15.31 3.19
N GLY A 92 -5.28 -13.98 3.25
CA GLY A 92 -4.35 -13.05 2.65
C GLY A 92 -4.53 -12.88 1.14
N ALA A 93 -5.60 -13.44 0.55
CA ALA A 93 -5.93 -13.22 -0.85
C ALA A 93 -6.63 -11.87 -1.04
N GLU A 94 -6.37 -11.21 -2.18
CA GLU A 94 -7.10 -10.03 -2.60
C GLU A 94 -8.59 -10.38 -2.81
N LEU A 95 -9.46 -9.64 -2.13
CA LEU A 95 -10.92 -9.77 -2.25
C LEU A 95 -11.47 -8.80 -3.30
N ASP A 96 -11.07 -7.53 -3.20
CA ASP A 96 -11.57 -6.48 -4.07
C ASP A 96 -10.57 -5.32 -4.21
N ARG A 97 -10.75 -4.52 -5.25
CA ARG A 97 -9.91 -3.37 -5.59
C ARG A 97 -10.77 -2.21 -6.05
N PHE A 98 -10.69 -1.11 -5.31
CA PHE A 98 -11.47 0.09 -5.54
C PHE A 98 -10.54 1.23 -6.01
N PRO A 99 -10.47 1.52 -7.32
CA PRO A 99 -9.73 2.68 -7.81
C PRO A 99 -10.47 3.96 -7.43
N GLU A 100 -9.72 5.01 -7.07
CA GLU A 100 -10.30 6.33 -6.81
C GLU A 100 -10.51 7.07 -8.13
N ALA A 101 -11.76 7.42 -8.44
CA ALA A 101 -12.14 7.86 -9.79
C ALA A 101 -11.70 9.31 -10.10
N ASN A 102 -11.63 10.18 -9.08
CA ASN A 102 -11.18 11.55 -9.25
C ASN A 102 -10.59 12.11 -7.94
N PRO A 103 -9.38 11.67 -7.56
CA PRO A 103 -8.81 12.08 -6.30
C PRO A 103 -8.35 13.53 -6.34
N GLY A 104 -9.06 14.37 -5.59
CA GLY A 104 -8.70 15.76 -5.38
C GLY A 104 -7.44 15.89 -4.53
N TRP A 105 -6.57 16.84 -4.86
CA TRP A 105 -5.39 17.13 -4.07
C TRP A 105 -5.75 17.92 -2.81
N GLU A 106 -5.38 17.39 -1.65
CA GLU A 106 -5.57 18.01 -0.35
C GLU A 106 -4.25 18.51 0.23
N PRO A 107 -4.25 19.60 1.02
CA PRO A 107 -3.05 20.03 1.73
C PRO A 107 -2.67 19.03 2.83
N VAL A 108 -1.38 18.81 3.01
CA VAL A 108 -0.84 18.07 4.17
C VAL A 108 -1.02 18.90 5.44
N ARG A 109 -1.83 18.39 6.37
CA ARG A 109 -2.14 19.01 7.66
C ARG A 109 -1.36 18.33 8.79
N SER A 110 -0.94 19.11 9.79
CA SER A 110 -0.20 18.55 10.93
C SER A 110 -1.05 17.65 11.81
N GLY A 111 -0.42 16.62 12.38
CA GLY A 111 -1.06 15.58 13.18
C GLY A 111 -1.89 14.59 12.37
N THR A 112 -1.74 14.52 11.05
CA THR A 112 -2.50 13.61 10.19
C THR A 112 -1.61 12.51 9.60
N VAL A 113 -2.22 11.42 9.12
CA VAL A 113 -1.51 10.35 8.40
C VAL A 113 -0.67 10.91 7.23
N PRO A 114 -1.20 11.78 6.35
CA PRO A 114 -0.42 12.41 5.29
C PRO A 114 0.85 13.15 5.73
N GLU A 115 0.89 13.73 6.94
CA GLU A 115 2.12 14.35 7.45
C GLU A 115 3.21 13.31 7.73
N HIS A 116 2.83 12.17 8.35
CA HIS A 116 3.73 11.05 8.59
C HIS A 116 4.21 10.44 7.27
N LEU A 117 3.30 10.25 6.30
CA LEU A 117 3.64 9.72 4.99
C LEU A 117 4.57 10.64 4.21
N LYS A 118 4.40 11.97 4.29
CA LYS A 118 5.37 12.91 3.73
C LYS A 118 6.75 12.72 4.37
N ALA A 119 6.83 12.61 5.70
CA ALA A 119 8.11 12.40 6.38
C ALA A 119 8.80 11.11 5.92
N ILE A 120 8.04 10.03 5.70
CA ILE A 120 8.56 8.74 5.25
C ILE A 120 8.97 8.77 3.78
N ALA A 121 8.07 9.23 2.91
CA ALA A 121 8.22 9.13 1.46
C ALA A 121 9.08 10.23 0.85
N CYS A 122 9.00 11.46 1.39
CA CYS A 122 9.73 12.62 0.88
C CYS A 122 11.02 12.89 1.67
N ASP A 123 10.99 12.70 2.99
CA ASP A 123 12.09 13.12 3.88
C ASP A 123 12.95 11.93 4.38
N GLY A 124 12.56 10.69 4.07
CA GLY A 124 13.33 9.48 4.37
C GLY A 124 13.19 8.95 5.80
N ALA A 125 12.18 9.37 6.56
CA ALA A 125 11.92 8.82 7.90
C ALA A 125 11.61 7.31 7.85
N ARG A 126 12.05 6.56 8.86
CA ARG A 126 11.84 5.11 8.99
C ARG A 126 11.41 4.76 10.40
N ALA A 127 10.74 3.61 10.56
CA ALA A 127 10.41 3.09 11.88
C ALA A 127 11.68 2.60 12.59
N GLU A 128 11.68 2.63 13.93
CA GLU A 128 12.64 1.82 14.67
C GLU A 128 12.27 0.33 14.50
N PRO A 129 13.26 -0.57 14.36
CA PRO A 129 12.98 -2.01 14.28
C PRO A 129 12.11 -2.51 15.44
N PRO A 130 11.23 -3.50 15.21
CA PRO A 130 11.19 -4.35 14.02
C PRO A 130 10.43 -3.72 12.82
N THR A 131 10.93 -4.00 11.62
CA THR A 131 10.18 -3.89 10.36
C THR A 131 9.89 -5.29 9.81
N PHE A 132 8.98 -5.41 8.87
CA PHE A 132 8.44 -6.71 8.45
C PHE A 132 8.48 -6.87 6.94
N THR A 133 8.88 -8.06 6.49
CA THR A 133 9.02 -8.37 5.06
C THR A 133 7.68 -8.73 4.38
N SER A 134 6.58 -8.69 5.13
CA SER A 134 5.20 -8.76 4.64
C SER A 134 4.21 -8.48 5.79
N ILE A 135 2.96 -8.17 5.44
CA ILE A 135 1.86 -8.10 6.42
C ILE A 135 1.65 -9.44 7.12
N LYS A 136 1.78 -10.54 6.38
CA LYS A 136 1.71 -11.89 6.93
C LYS A 136 2.77 -12.10 8.02
N ALA A 137 4.02 -11.70 7.77
CA ALA A 137 5.09 -11.80 8.76
C ALA A 137 4.81 -10.97 10.03
N TRP A 138 4.17 -9.80 9.89
CA TRP A 138 3.73 -9.00 11.03
C TRP A 138 2.63 -9.70 11.85
N VAL A 139 1.64 -10.30 11.19
CA VAL A 139 0.58 -11.09 11.85
C VAL A 139 1.17 -12.32 12.56
N GLU A 140 2.04 -13.07 11.89
CA GLU A 140 2.71 -14.26 12.44
C GLU A 140 3.64 -13.93 13.62
N ALA A 141 4.19 -12.71 13.68
CA ALA A 141 4.94 -12.20 14.82
C ALA A 141 4.06 -11.83 16.03
N GLY A 142 2.75 -12.02 15.93
CA GLY A 142 1.82 -11.79 17.04
C GLY A 142 1.32 -10.36 17.14
N ARG A 143 1.29 -9.61 16.02
CA ARG A 143 0.76 -8.25 15.96
C ARG A 143 1.41 -7.30 16.99
N PRO A 144 2.75 -7.24 17.06
CA PRO A 144 3.47 -6.43 18.05
C PRO A 144 3.13 -4.95 17.90
#